data_AF-A0A516SL04-F1
#
_entry.id   AF-A0A516SL04-F1
#
_cell.length_a   1.000
_cell.length_b   1.000
_cell.length_c   1.000
_cell.angle_alpha   90.00
_cell.angle_beta   90.00
_cell.angle_gamma   90.00
#
_symmetry.space_group_name_H-M   'P 1'
#
loop_
_entity.id
_entity.type
_entity.pdbx_description
1 polymer ?
#
loop_
_entity_poly.entity_id
_entity_poly.type
_entity_poly.pdbx_seq_one_letter_code
_entity_poly.pdbx_strand_id
1 'polypeptide(L)'
;MLKLVVQAPDIATQNLKRLAQLSGATQIVAVRPGQLGHQAFKLYPADAASRAELAAFCAEAGYDWALLPQDAQLADIGLVVMDMDSTLITIECIDEIADMQGIKAEVAAITERSMRGELDFRQSLTERVALLAGLPESALETVYRERLQLMPGAETLLRAVAATGGKTLLISGGFTFFTERLQARLGLSHAIANVLEVVDGKLSGRIQGEIVDAQRKADELIAMREALGLRPDQVVALGDGANDLPMLAAAGFGIACHAKPLVKAQAAYALDHTGLDGVLGYFD
;
A
#
# COMPACT_ATOMS: atom_id res chain seq x y z
N MET A 1 -2.01 -17.47 20.77
CA MET A 1 -2.92 -16.46 21.35
C MET A 1 -2.88 -15.23 20.44
N LEU A 2 -3.97 -14.48 20.35
CA LEU A 2 -4.03 -13.28 19.52
C LEU A 2 -3.95 -12.01 20.36
N LYS A 3 -3.54 -10.92 19.73
CA LYS A 3 -3.71 -9.55 20.20
C LYS A 3 -4.67 -8.81 19.27
N LEU A 4 -5.50 -7.94 19.86
CA LEU A 4 -6.25 -6.95 19.11
C LEU A 4 -5.42 -5.67 19.07
N VAL A 5 -5.17 -5.16 17.87
CA VAL A 5 -4.61 -3.83 17.66
C VAL A 5 -5.74 -2.93 17.20
N VAL A 6 -5.86 -1.73 17.78
CA VAL A 6 -6.79 -0.68 17.36
C VAL A 6 -6.03 0.63 17.20
N GLN A 7 -6.28 1.34 16.10
CA GLN A 7 -5.53 2.53 15.70
C GLN A 7 -6.46 3.57 15.08
N ALA A 8 -6.30 4.84 15.44
CA ALA A 8 -7.04 5.96 14.85
C ALA A 8 -6.39 7.30 15.26
N PRO A 9 -6.70 8.42 14.57
CA PRO A 9 -6.25 9.75 15.00
C PRO A 9 -6.62 10.07 16.45
N ASP A 10 -7.80 9.65 16.90
CA ASP A 10 -8.25 9.75 18.28
C ASP A 10 -9.09 8.52 18.69
N ILE A 11 -8.80 7.95 19.86
CA ILE A 11 -9.52 6.80 20.40
C ILE A 11 -10.06 7.16 21.78
N ALA A 12 -11.39 7.23 21.89
CA ALA A 12 -12.05 7.53 23.15
C ALA A 12 -11.81 6.43 24.19
N THR A 13 -11.46 6.82 25.43
CA THR A 13 -11.22 5.88 26.54
C THR A 13 -12.38 4.92 26.79
N GLN A 14 -13.62 5.35 26.58
CA GLN A 14 -14.81 4.50 26.70
C GLN A 14 -14.83 3.39 25.64
N ASN A 15 -14.35 3.68 24.43
CA ASN A 15 -14.29 2.72 23.34
C ASN A 15 -13.23 1.65 23.62
N LEU A 16 -12.09 2.00 24.26
CA LEU A 16 -11.11 1.02 24.71
C LEU A 16 -11.69 0.03 25.72
N LYS A 17 -12.51 0.50 26.68
CA LYS A 17 -13.21 -0.39 27.62
C LYS A 17 -14.18 -1.31 26.90
N ARG A 18 -14.90 -0.79 25.89
CA ARG A 18 -15.83 -1.59 25.09
C ARG A 18 -15.11 -2.64 24.27
N LEU A 19 -14.01 -2.28 23.60
CA LEU A 19 -13.17 -3.20 22.84
C LEU A 19 -12.58 -4.31 23.72
N ALA A 20 -12.16 -3.99 24.95
CA ALA A 20 -11.68 -4.98 25.91
C ALA A 20 -12.78 -5.99 26.28
N GLN A 21 -14.02 -5.51 26.51
CA GLN A 21 -15.16 -6.40 26.77
C GLN A 21 -15.49 -7.30 25.57
N LEU A 22 -15.52 -6.73 24.36
CA LEU A 22 -15.82 -7.48 23.12
C LEU A 22 -14.76 -8.55 22.82
N SER A 23 -13.48 -8.20 22.98
CA SER A 23 -12.36 -9.10 22.67
C SER A 23 -12.03 -10.11 23.78
N GLY A 24 -12.55 -9.91 24.99
CA GLY A 24 -12.15 -10.66 26.19
C GLY A 24 -10.79 -10.24 26.76
N ALA A 25 -10.23 -9.11 26.30
CA ALA A 25 -8.93 -8.64 26.76
C ALA A 25 -8.95 -8.19 28.22
N THR A 26 -7.92 -8.59 28.96
CA THR A 26 -7.70 -8.22 30.36
C THR A 26 -6.62 -7.16 30.51
N GLN A 27 -5.87 -6.87 29.44
CA GLN A 27 -4.79 -5.90 29.42
C GLN A 27 -4.91 -5.00 28.20
N ILE A 28 -4.67 -3.69 28.40
CA ILE A 28 -4.62 -2.68 27.34
C ILE A 28 -3.25 -1.99 27.45
N VAL A 29 -2.51 -1.96 26.36
CA VAL A 29 -1.18 -1.35 26.27
C VAL A 29 -1.22 -0.28 25.19
N ALA A 30 -0.89 0.96 25.54
CA ALA A 30 -0.70 2.02 24.55
C ALA A 30 0.60 1.76 23.77
N VAL A 31 0.54 1.89 22.45
CA VAL A 31 1.75 1.97 21.62
C VAL A 31 2.40 3.33 21.89
N ARG A 32 3.71 3.37 22.09
CA ARG A 32 4.37 4.55 22.68
C ARG A 32 4.17 5.80 21.81
N PRO A 33 3.81 6.96 22.41
CA PRO A 33 3.75 8.23 21.69
C PRO A 33 5.09 8.55 21.02
N GLY A 34 5.06 8.96 19.75
CA GLY A 34 6.24 9.32 18.95
C GLY A 34 6.75 8.23 18.00
N GLN A 35 6.21 7.01 18.06
CA GLN A 35 6.45 5.98 17.04
C GLN A 35 5.47 6.07 15.86
N LEU A 36 4.29 6.66 16.08
CA LEU A 36 3.17 6.73 15.14
C LEU A 36 2.62 8.16 15.08
N GLY A 37 2.06 8.55 13.93
CA GLY A 37 1.33 9.80 13.73
C GLY A 37 -0.09 9.83 14.34
N HIS A 38 -0.50 8.76 15.01
CA HIS A 38 -1.86 8.53 15.52
C HIS A 38 -1.85 7.76 16.85
N GLN A 39 -3.02 7.60 17.47
CA GLN A 39 -3.17 6.77 18.67
C GLN A 39 -3.30 5.29 18.30
N ALA A 40 -2.60 4.43 19.01
CA ALA A 40 -2.72 2.99 18.85
C ALA A 40 -2.67 2.27 20.20
N PHE A 41 -3.48 1.22 20.34
CA PHE A 41 -3.55 0.38 21.53
C PHE A 41 -3.53 -1.09 21.14
N LYS A 42 -2.87 -1.90 21.97
CA LYS A 42 -2.82 -3.35 21.88
C LYS A 42 -3.54 -3.95 23.08
N LEU A 43 -4.52 -4.81 22.80
CA LEU A 43 -5.37 -5.44 23.78
C LEU A 43 -5.08 -6.95 23.81
N TYR A 44 -4.84 -7.47 25.02
CA TYR A 44 -4.39 -8.85 25.23
C TYR A 44 -5.18 -9.56 26.33
N PRO A 45 -5.41 -10.88 26.18
CA PRO A 45 -5.48 -11.58 24.89
C PRO A 45 -6.70 -11.11 24.09
N ALA A 46 -6.82 -11.51 22.82
CA ALA A 46 -8.05 -11.31 22.05
C ALA A 46 -8.57 -12.63 21.49
N ASP A 47 -9.88 -12.83 21.50
CA ASP A 47 -10.53 -14.01 20.95
C ASP A 47 -10.87 -13.82 19.46
N ALA A 48 -10.49 -14.80 18.62
CA ALA A 48 -10.86 -14.84 17.21
C ALA A 48 -12.39 -14.89 17.01
N ALA A 49 -13.14 -15.46 17.95
CA ALA A 49 -14.60 -15.52 17.87
C ALA A 49 -15.26 -14.13 17.91
N SER A 50 -14.58 -13.13 18.48
CA SER A 50 -15.08 -11.74 18.57
C SER A 50 -14.94 -10.93 17.28
N ARG A 51 -14.37 -11.51 16.20
CA ARG A 51 -14.00 -10.78 14.97
C ARG A 51 -15.15 -9.98 14.37
N ALA A 52 -16.36 -10.55 14.28
CA ALA A 52 -17.50 -9.89 13.67
C ALA A 52 -17.98 -8.68 14.48
N GLU A 53 -18.03 -8.80 15.82
CA GLU A 53 -18.45 -7.72 16.71
C GLU A 53 -17.42 -6.59 16.76
N LEU A 54 -16.13 -6.95 16.79
CA LEU A 54 -15.03 -5.98 16.70
C LEU A 54 -15.06 -5.23 15.36
N ALA A 55 -15.25 -5.95 14.25
CA ALA A 55 -15.34 -5.34 12.92
C ALA A 55 -16.46 -4.31 12.84
N ALA A 56 -17.66 -4.66 13.33
CA ALA A 56 -18.81 -3.76 13.33
C ALA A 56 -18.56 -2.52 14.19
N PHE A 57 -18.03 -2.71 15.41
CA PHE A 57 -17.73 -1.60 16.32
C PHE A 57 -16.65 -0.66 15.77
N CYS A 58 -15.55 -1.20 15.25
CA CYS A 58 -14.46 -0.41 14.67
C CYS A 58 -14.91 0.33 13.41
N ALA A 59 -15.76 -0.27 12.58
CA ALA A 59 -16.33 0.41 11.41
C ALA A 59 -17.23 1.60 11.81
N GLU A 60 -18.07 1.44 12.83
CA GLU A 60 -18.91 2.53 13.35
C GLU A 60 -18.06 3.65 13.97
N ALA A 61 -17.00 3.29 14.68
CA ALA A 61 -16.12 4.24 15.37
C ALA A 61 -15.07 4.91 14.47
N GLY A 62 -14.88 4.41 13.24
CA GLY A 62 -13.84 4.88 12.32
C GLY A 62 -12.43 4.50 12.77
N TYR A 63 -12.25 3.25 13.23
CA TYR A 63 -10.97 2.73 13.73
C TYR A 63 -10.39 1.67 12.81
N ASP A 64 -9.09 1.78 12.55
CA ASP A 64 -8.30 0.70 11.98
C ASP A 64 -8.07 -0.37 13.06
N TRP A 65 -8.16 -1.63 12.68
CA TRP A 65 -8.01 -2.73 13.63
C TRP A 65 -7.47 -4.00 12.99
N ALA A 66 -6.85 -4.85 13.80
CA ALA A 66 -6.36 -6.15 13.37
C ALA A 66 -6.34 -7.14 14.54
N LEU A 67 -6.63 -8.41 14.24
CA LEU A 67 -6.34 -9.54 15.12
C LEU A 67 -5.08 -10.23 14.60
N LEU A 68 -4.04 -10.27 15.43
CA LEU A 68 -2.68 -10.69 15.04
C LEU A 68 -2.14 -11.71 16.04
N PRO A 69 -1.18 -12.57 15.65
CA PRO A 69 -0.40 -13.34 16.59
C PRO A 69 0.20 -12.42 17.67
N GLN A 70 0.05 -12.82 18.93
CA GLN A 70 0.48 -12.00 20.06
C GLN A 70 1.98 -11.69 20.01
N ASP A 71 2.78 -12.63 19.51
CA ASP A 71 4.24 -12.59 19.42
C ASP A 71 4.79 -11.93 18.15
N ALA A 72 3.95 -11.42 17.24
CA ALA A 72 4.43 -10.75 16.02
C ALA A 72 5.35 -9.55 16.34
N GLN A 73 6.63 -9.65 15.96
CA GLN A 73 7.66 -8.62 16.12
C GLN A 73 8.01 -7.96 14.78
N LEU A 74 8.40 -6.69 14.82
CA LEU A 74 8.84 -6.00 13.60
C LEU A 74 10.18 -6.58 13.09
N ALA A 75 11.01 -7.06 14.01
CA ALA A 75 12.30 -7.67 13.70
C ALA A 75 12.20 -8.96 12.88
N ASP A 76 11.03 -9.62 12.90
CA ASP A 76 10.80 -10.84 12.11
C ASP A 76 10.42 -10.53 10.65
N ILE A 77 10.07 -9.28 10.35
CA ILE A 77 9.69 -8.82 9.01
C ILE A 77 10.96 -8.55 8.19
N GLY A 78 11.25 -9.46 7.27
CA GLY A 78 12.41 -9.38 6.38
C GLY A 78 12.15 -8.59 5.10
N LEU A 79 10.88 -8.41 4.71
CA LEU A 79 10.51 -7.75 3.47
C LEU A 79 9.20 -6.96 3.61
N VAL A 80 9.22 -5.71 3.18
CA VAL A 80 8.02 -4.88 2.95
C VAL A 80 7.89 -4.58 1.46
N VAL A 81 6.79 -5.01 0.87
CA VAL A 81 6.44 -4.78 -0.55
C VAL A 81 5.30 -3.78 -0.62
N MET A 82 5.36 -2.83 -1.55
CA MET A 82 4.38 -1.75 -1.66
C MET A 82 4.04 -1.47 -3.12
N ASP A 83 2.76 -1.18 -3.40
CA ASP A 83 2.42 -0.42 -4.59
C ASP A 83 2.90 1.05 -4.47
N MET A 84 3.01 1.73 -5.60
CA MET A 84 3.39 3.14 -5.68
C MET A 84 2.17 4.05 -5.62
N ASP A 85 1.43 4.14 -6.73
CA ASP A 85 0.28 5.02 -6.90
C ASP A 85 -0.80 4.68 -5.86
N SER A 86 -1.43 5.71 -5.29
CA SER A 86 -2.45 5.59 -4.23
C SER A 86 -2.07 4.77 -2.97
N THR A 87 -0.80 4.34 -2.84
CA THR A 87 -0.27 3.54 -1.72
C THR A 87 0.96 4.20 -1.09
N LEU A 88 2.13 4.16 -1.76
CA LEU A 88 3.33 4.85 -1.27
C LEU A 88 3.24 6.37 -1.50
N ILE A 89 2.57 6.78 -2.57
CA ILE A 89 2.30 8.18 -2.91
C ILE A 89 0.80 8.43 -2.99
N THR A 90 0.38 9.69 -2.83
CA THR A 90 -1.03 10.06 -2.72
C THR A 90 -1.72 10.33 -4.06
N ILE A 91 -1.04 10.09 -5.18
CA ILE A 91 -1.51 10.43 -6.53
C ILE A 91 -1.51 9.20 -7.43
N GLU A 92 -2.22 9.32 -8.55
CA GLU A 92 -2.09 8.46 -9.71
C GLU A 92 -1.21 9.18 -10.74
N CYS A 93 0.03 8.72 -10.92
CA CYS A 93 1.00 9.43 -11.78
C CYS A 93 0.47 9.69 -13.20
N ILE A 94 -0.23 8.73 -13.81
CA ILE A 94 -0.76 8.88 -15.17
C ILE A 94 -1.86 9.94 -15.27
N ASP A 95 -2.70 10.06 -14.25
CA ASP A 95 -3.79 11.05 -14.21
C ASP A 95 -3.23 12.46 -14.04
N GLU A 96 -2.15 12.62 -13.24
CA GLU A 96 -1.47 13.91 -13.08
C GLU A 96 -0.74 14.34 -14.37
N ILE A 97 -0.12 13.40 -15.10
CA ILE A 97 0.46 13.69 -16.42
C ILE A 97 -0.64 14.15 -17.40
N ALA A 98 -1.79 13.47 -17.38
CA ALA A 98 -2.91 13.78 -18.25
C ALA A 98 -3.55 15.14 -17.94
N ASP A 99 -3.71 15.48 -16.65
CA ASP A 99 -4.22 16.76 -16.18
C ASP A 99 -3.38 17.93 -16.70
N MET A 100 -2.06 17.82 -16.59
CA MET A 100 -1.11 18.83 -17.06
C MET A 100 -1.19 19.13 -18.56
N GLN A 101 -1.77 18.21 -19.34
CA GLN A 101 -1.85 18.29 -20.80
C GLN A 101 -3.28 18.48 -21.29
N GLY A 102 -4.24 18.63 -20.37
CA GLY A 102 -5.65 18.84 -20.70
C GLY A 102 -6.33 17.61 -21.30
N ILE A 103 -5.77 16.41 -21.14
CA ILE A 103 -6.29 15.13 -21.69
C ILE A 103 -6.88 14.22 -20.60
N LYS A 104 -7.21 14.79 -19.45
CA LYS A 104 -7.74 14.04 -18.29
C LYS A 104 -9.08 13.37 -18.58
N ALA A 105 -9.93 14.00 -19.39
CA ALA A 105 -11.24 13.44 -19.74
C ALA A 105 -11.10 12.16 -20.58
N GLU A 106 -10.14 12.14 -21.49
CA GLU A 106 -9.82 11.00 -22.36
C GLU A 106 -9.25 9.82 -21.57
N VAL A 107 -8.33 10.10 -20.64
CA VAL A 107 -7.80 9.08 -19.73
C VAL A 107 -8.90 8.53 -18.83
N ALA A 108 -9.74 9.39 -18.25
CA ALA A 108 -10.85 8.97 -17.40
C ALA A 108 -11.85 8.07 -18.15
N ALA A 109 -12.16 8.38 -19.41
CA ALA A 109 -13.05 7.56 -20.23
C ALA A 109 -12.51 6.13 -20.44
N ILE A 110 -11.19 5.96 -20.59
CA ILE A 110 -10.56 4.63 -20.68
C ILE A 110 -10.62 3.90 -19.32
N THR A 111 -10.36 4.62 -18.22
CA THR A 111 -10.46 4.06 -16.87
C THR A 111 -11.87 3.56 -16.57
N GLU A 112 -12.91 4.32 -16.93
CA GLU A 112 -14.31 3.89 -16.78
C GLU A 112 -14.63 2.62 -17.57
N ARG A 113 -14.14 2.50 -18.81
CA ARG A 113 -14.30 1.27 -19.61
C ARG A 113 -13.65 0.07 -18.95
N SER A 114 -12.46 0.24 -18.37
CA SER A 114 -11.79 -0.82 -17.61
C SER A 114 -12.57 -1.22 -16.35
N MET A 115 -13.10 -0.23 -15.62
CA MET A 115 -13.96 -0.50 -14.45
C MET A 115 -15.27 -1.23 -14.80
N ARG A 116 -15.79 -1.05 -16.02
CA ARG A 116 -16.92 -1.83 -16.55
C ARG A 116 -16.53 -3.22 -17.07
N GLY A 117 -15.26 -3.58 -17.01
CA GLY A 117 -14.73 -4.86 -17.51
C GLY A 117 -14.61 -4.94 -19.03
N GLU A 118 -14.74 -3.82 -19.74
CA GLU A 118 -14.58 -3.78 -21.21
C GLU A 118 -13.11 -3.85 -21.64
N LEU A 119 -12.20 -3.45 -20.75
CA LEU A 119 -10.75 -3.48 -20.97
C LEU A 119 -10.07 -4.19 -19.81
N ASP A 120 -9.18 -5.13 -20.13
CA ASP A 120 -8.25 -5.65 -19.14
C ASP A 120 -7.21 -4.58 -18.74
N PHE A 121 -6.44 -4.86 -17.69
CA PHE A 121 -5.45 -3.90 -17.17
C PHE A 121 -4.41 -3.51 -18.22
N ARG A 122 -3.91 -4.48 -19.01
CA ARG A 122 -2.86 -4.24 -20.01
C ARG A 122 -3.39 -3.37 -21.15
N GLN A 123 -4.61 -3.65 -21.62
CA GLN A 123 -5.29 -2.84 -22.63
C GLN A 123 -5.56 -1.44 -22.11
N SER A 124 -6.14 -1.30 -20.91
CA SER A 124 -6.41 0.02 -20.30
C SER A 124 -5.14 0.84 -20.12
N LEU A 125 -4.05 0.24 -19.64
CA LEU A 125 -2.79 0.93 -19.47
C LEU A 125 -2.18 1.33 -20.83
N THR A 126 -2.22 0.44 -21.82
CA THR A 126 -1.70 0.72 -23.17
C THR A 126 -2.46 1.86 -23.84
N GLU A 127 -3.80 1.85 -23.77
CA GLU A 127 -4.64 2.92 -24.33
C GLU A 127 -4.37 4.27 -23.63
N ARG A 128 -4.26 4.28 -22.30
CA ARG A 128 -3.95 5.53 -21.56
C ARG A 128 -2.55 6.05 -21.87
N VAL A 129 -1.55 5.16 -21.98
CA VAL A 129 -0.18 5.55 -22.34
C VAL A 129 -0.09 6.07 -23.78
N ALA A 130 -0.88 5.52 -24.71
CA ALA A 130 -0.93 6.01 -26.09
C ALA A 130 -1.38 7.48 -26.18
N LEU A 131 -2.25 7.95 -25.29
CA LEU A 131 -2.65 9.35 -25.21
C LEU A 131 -1.52 10.30 -24.80
N LEU A 132 -0.45 9.77 -24.20
CA LEU A 132 0.72 10.54 -23.78
C LEU A 132 1.72 10.79 -24.91
N ALA A 133 1.47 10.29 -26.13
CA ALA A 133 2.37 10.42 -27.25
C ALA A 133 2.65 11.89 -27.61
N GLY A 134 3.92 12.22 -27.80
CA GLY A 134 4.39 13.57 -28.19
C GLY A 134 4.62 14.52 -27.01
N LEU A 135 4.26 14.13 -25.79
CA LEU A 135 4.54 14.92 -24.59
C LEU A 135 6.05 14.98 -24.32
N PRO A 136 6.59 16.14 -23.90
CA PRO A 136 7.99 16.21 -23.51
C PRO A 136 8.23 15.39 -22.24
N GLU A 137 9.35 14.67 -22.18
CA GLU A 137 9.74 13.88 -21.00
C GLU A 137 9.78 14.74 -19.72
N SER A 138 10.09 16.03 -19.85
CA SER A 138 10.09 16.99 -18.74
C SER A 138 8.74 17.10 -18.02
N ALA A 139 7.62 16.72 -18.65
CA ALA A 139 6.32 16.68 -17.99
C ALA A 139 6.32 15.70 -16.80
N LEU A 140 7.03 14.58 -16.90
CA LEU A 140 7.17 13.62 -15.81
C LEU A 140 7.89 14.24 -14.60
N GLU A 141 8.94 15.04 -14.87
CA GLU A 141 9.69 15.75 -13.83
C GLU A 141 8.82 16.80 -13.13
N THR A 142 7.97 17.51 -13.88
CA THR A 142 7.04 18.47 -13.27
C THR A 142 6.04 17.78 -12.35
N VAL A 143 5.44 16.66 -12.76
CA VAL A 143 4.55 15.86 -11.89
C VAL A 143 5.29 15.42 -10.62
N TYR A 144 6.52 14.90 -10.76
CA TYR A 144 7.33 14.46 -9.63
C TYR A 144 7.62 15.58 -8.63
N ARG A 145 7.89 16.80 -9.11
CA ARG A 145 8.25 17.94 -8.25
C ARG A 145 7.05 18.64 -7.63
N GLU A 146 5.97 18.79 -8.39
CA GLU A 146 4.88 19.69 -8.03
C GLU A 146 3.64 18.97 -7.47
N ARG A 147 3.44 17.69 -7.81
CA ARG A 147 2.22 16.94 -7.48
C ARG A 147 2.47 15.78 -6.53
N LEU A 148 3.60 15.09 -6.68
CA LEU A 148 3.89 13.90 -5.90
C LEU A 148 4.08 14.22 -4.41
N GLN A 149 3.22 13.65 -3.58
CA GLN A 149 3.37 13.62 -2.13
C GLN A 149 3.44 12.17 -1.66
N LEU A 150 4.27 11.93 -0.64
CA LEU A 150 4.31 10.62 0.01
C LEU A 150 3.04 10.43 0.84
N MET A 151 2.56 9.20 0.90
CA MET A 151 1.50 8.82 1.83
C MET A 151 1.95 9.13 3.27
N PRO A 152 1.08 9.71 4.12
CA PRO A 152 1.42 9.95 5.53
C PRO A 152 1.98 8.69 6.18
N GLY A 153 3.02 8.84 7.00
CA GLY A 153 3.67 7.72 7.68
C GLY A 153 4.64 6.88 6.83
N ALA A 154 4.69 7.05 5.50
CA ALA A 154 5.55 6.26 4.62
C ALA A 154 7.02 6.27 5.05
N GLU A 155 7.60 7.46 5.27
CA GLU A 155 9.00 7.56 5.67
C GLU A 155 9.25 6.96 7.07
N THR A 156 8.28 7.05 7.98
CA THR A 156 8.38 6.47 9.33
C THR A 156 8.40 4.96 9.26
N LEU A 157 7.50 4.36 8.48
CA LEU A 157 7.50 2.92 8.19
C LEU A 157 8.85 2.48 7.61
N LEU A 158 9.31 3.14 6.55
CA LEU A 158 10.54 2.75 5.85
C LEU A 158 11.78 2.86 6.74
N ARG A 159 11.89 3.91 7.55
CA ARG A 159 12.98 4.03 8.53
C ARG A 159 12.96 2.92 9.57
N ALA A 160 11.77 2.55 10.07
CA ALA A 160 11.64 1.49 11.07
C ALA A 160 12.01 0.11 10.50
N VAL A 161 11.59 -0.20 9.27
CA VAL A 161 11.97 -1.44 8.56
C VAL A 161 13.47 -1.48 8.29
N ALA A 162 14.06 -0.36 7.83
CA ALA A 162 15.50 -0.29 7.62
C ALA A 162 16.30 -0.49 8.92
N ALA A 163 15.79 0.02 10.06
CA ALA A 163 16.42 -0.12 11.37
C ALA A 163 16.46 -1.58 11.87
N THR A 164 15.54 -2.44 11.43
CA THR A 164 15.58 -3.89 11.73
C THR A 164 16.39 -4.69 10.71
N GLY A 165 16.91 -4.05 9.66
CA GLY A 165 17.60 -4.71 8.56
C GLY A 165 16.67 -5.29 7.49
N GLY A 166 15.37 -5.02 7.57
CA GLY A 166 14.38 -5.44 6.59
C GLY A 166 14.62 -4.80 5.22
N LYS A 167 14.20 -5.50 4.16
CA LYS A 167 14.27 -5.02 2.77
C LYS A 167 12.95 -4.40 2.35
N THR A 168 13.04 -3.52 1.35
CA THR A 168 11.88 -2.81 0.78
C THR A 168 11.85 -2.98 -0.73
N LEU A 169 10.68 -3.34 -1.25
CA LEU A 169 10.44 -3.55 -2.67
C LEU A 169 9.23 -2.72 -3.11
N LEU A 170 9.45 -1.79 -4.04
CA LEU A 170 8.38 -1.03 -4.69
C LEU A 170 8.00 -1.72 -6.00
N ILE A 171 6.74 -2.13 -6.16
CA ILE A 171 6.26 -2.75 -7.41
C ILE A 171 5.06 -1.98 -7.91
N SER A 172 5.17 -1.36 -9.09
CA SER A 172 4.14 -0.45 -9.59
C SER A 172 3.69 -0.77 -11.00
N GLY A 173 2.38 -0.59 -11.24
CA GLY A 173 1.83 -0.48 -12.60
C GLY A 173 2.09 0.88 -13.27
N GLY A 174 2.65 1.84 -12.54
CA GLY A 174 3.14 3.13 -13.03
C GLY A 174 4.49 2.99 -13.73
N PHE A 175 5.34 4.02 -13.62
CA PHE A 175 6.51 4.17 -14.50
C PHE A 175 7.86 4.24 -13.77
N THR A 176 8.90 3.66 -14.38
CA THR A 176 10.27 3.60 -13.82
C THR A 176 10.84 4.97 -13.48
N PHE A 177 10.48 5.99 -14.27
CA PHE A 177 10.85 7.38 -14.00
C PHE A 177 10.57 7.82 -12.55
N PHE A 178 9.40 7.46 -12.02
CA PHE A 178 8.97 7.79 -10.66
C PHE A 178 9.56 6.84 -9.64
N THR A 179 9.49 5.53 -9.90
CA THR A 179 9.97 4.53 -8.94
C THR A 179 11.46 4.60 -8.68
N GLU A 180 12.29 4.89 -9.69
CA GLU A 180 13.75 5.06 -9.52
C GLU A 180 14.09 6.29 -8.67
N ARG A 181 13.37 7.40 -8.86
CA ARG A 181 13.53 8.61 -8.04
C ARG A 181 13.09 8.36 -6.60
N LEU A 182 11.96 7.67 -6.40
CA LEU A 182 11.49 7.27 -5.08
C LEU A 182 12.46 6.30 -4.41
N GLN A 183 13.01 5.34 -5.16
CA GLN A 183 14.03 4.42 -4.67
C GLN A 183 15.24 5.17 -4.15
N ALA A 184 15.78 6.11 -4.93
CA ALA A 184 16.92 6.92 -4.50
C ALA A 184 16.58 7.84 -3.32
N ARG A 185 15.41 8.51 -3.36
CA ARG A 185 14.96 9.45 -2.32
C ARG A 185 14.74 8.77 -0.97
N LEU A 186 14.16 7.57 -0.98
CA LEU A 186 13.72 6.86 0.22
C LEU A 186 14.67 5.73 0.66
N GLY A 187 15.71 5.46 -0.14
CA GLY A 187 16.65 4.36 0.13
C GLY A 187 16.00 2.98 0.01
N LEU A 188 15.10 2.80 -0.97
CA LEU A 188 14.43 1.51 -1.16
C LEU A 188 15.43 0.46 -1.68
N SER A 189 15.26 -0.80 -1.28
CA SER A 189 16.19 -1.86 -1.69
C SER A 189 16.06 -2.12 -3.20
N HIS A 190 14.82 -2.22 -3.68
CA HIS A 190 14.51 -2.51 -5.09
C HIS A 190 13.24 -1.79 -5.54
N ALA A 191 13.15 -1.51 -6.83
CA ALA A 191 11.95 -0.96 -7.45
C ALA A 191 11.71 -1.57 -8.85
N ILE A 192 10.45 -1.82 -9.19
CA ILE A 192 10.00 -2.44 -10.43
C ILE A 192 8.78 -1.67 -10.94
N ALA A 193 8.78 -1.27 -12.21
CA ALA A 193 7.69 -0.56 -12.85
C ALA A 193 7.72 -0.71 -14.38
N ASN A 194 6.72 -0.16 -15.06
CA ASN A 194 6.69 -0.10 -16.51
C ASN A 194 7.65 0.96 -17.05
N VAL A 195 8.25 0.71 -18.21
CA VAL A 195 9.16 1.68 -18.84
C VAL A 195 8.40 2.44 -19.92
N LEU A 196 8.25 3.75 -19.78
CA LEU A 196 7.75 4.61 -20.86
C LEU A 196 8.86 4.78 -21.91
N GLU A 197 8.54 4.51 -23.17
CA GLU A 197 9.47 4.77 -24.26
C GLU A 197 9.58 6.28 -24.54
N VAL A 198 10.82 6.77 -24.56
CA VAL A 198 11.16 8.14 -24.91
C VAL A 198 11.95 8.14 -26.23
N VAL A 199 11.53 8.97 -27.19
CA VAL A 199 12.21 9.20 -28.46
C VAL A 199 12.38 10.71 -28.66
N ASP A 200 13.60 11.16 -28.91
CA ASP A 200 13.93 12.59 -29.11
C ASP A 200 13.41 13.51 -27.98
N GLY A 201 13.52 13.05 -26.73
CA GLY A 201 13.08 13.79 -25.53
C GLY A 201 11.56 13.87 -25.36
N LYS A 202 10.79 13.04 -26.07
CA LYS A 202 9.33 12.97 -25.99
C LYS A 202 8.84 11.56 -25.75
N LEU A 203 7.72 11.42 -25.05
CA LEU A 203 7.04 10.15 -24.86
C LEU A 203 6.53 9.65 -26.21
N SER A 204 6.80 8.38 -26.56
CA SER A 204 6.33 7.80 -27.81
C SER A 204 4.86 7.32 -27.74
N GLY A 205 4.30 7.26 -26.53
CA GLY A 205 3.01 6.64 -26.24
C GLY A 205 3.05 5.11 -26.17
N ARG A 206 4.23 4.52 -25.96
CA ARG A 206 4.41 3.06 -25.81
C ARG A 206 5.11 2.70 -24.51
N ILE A 207 4.83 1.47 -24.05
CA ILE A 207 5.52 0.84 -22.93
C ILE A 207 6.56 -0.12 -23.50
N GLN A 208 7.79 -0.07 -22.98
CA GLN A 208 8.85 -1.02 -23.34
C GLN A 208 8.80 -2.27 -22.46
N GLY A 209 9.06 -3.42 -23.08
CA GLY A 209 9.14 -4.70 -22.39
C GLY A 209 7.78 -5.21 -21.92
N GLU A 210 7.80 -6.08 -20.92
CA GLU A 210 6.60 -6.66 -20.35
C GLU A 210 5.93 -5.69 -19.37
N ILE A 211 4.59 -5.67 -19.39
CA ILE A 211 3.80 -4.86 -18.47
C ILE A 211 3.82 -5.49 -17.06
N VAL A 212 3.99 -4.65 -16.04
CA VAL A 212 3.80 -4.99 -14.63
C VAL A 212 2.30 -4.98 -14.33
N ASP A 213 1.68 -6.15 -14.46
CA ASP A 213 0.28 -6.39 -14.10
C ASP A 213 0.15 -7.04 -12.70
N ALA A 214 -1.08 -7.36 -12.32
CA ALA A 214 -1.41 -7.92 -11.01
C ALA A 214 -0.68 -9.24 -10.70
N GLN A 215 -0.54 -10.11 -11.70
CA GLN A 215 0.15 -11.39 -11.49
C GLN A 215 1.65 -11.16 -11.37
N ARG A 216 2.23 -10.31 -12.23
CA ARG A 216 3.64 -9.96 -12.13
C ARG A 216 3.98 -9.33 -10.78
N LYS A 217 3.12 -8.49 -10.20
CA LYS A 217 3.32 -7.97 -8.83
C LYS A 217 3.48 -9.08 -7.80
N ALA A 218 2.63 -10.12 -7.86
CA ALA A 218 2.74 -11.26 -6.96
C ALA A 218 4.00 -12.10 -7.24
N ASP A 219 4.33 -12.34 -8.50
CA ASP A 219 5.50 -13.14 -8.89
C ASP A 219 6.81 -12.49 -8.43
N GLU A 220 6.93 -11.17 -8.56
CA GLU A 220 8.10 -10.40 -8.13
C GLU A 220 8.24 -10.38 -6.59
N LEU A 221 7.13 -10.30 -5.85
CA LEU A 221 7.13 -10.47 -4.38
C LEU A 221 7.63 -11.87 -4.01
N ILE A 222 7.09 -12.91 -4.64
CA ILE A 222 7.45 -14.30 -4.38
C ILE A 222 8.92 -14.53 -4.68
N ALA A 223 9.41 -14.06 -5.82
CA ALA A 223 10.80 -14.17 -6.22
C ALA A 223 11.75 -13.49 -5.23
N MET A 224 11.42 -12.26 -4.80
CA MET A 224 12.21 -11.54 -3.79
C MET A 224 12.21 -12.26 -2.45
N ARG A 225 11.04 -12.70 -1.97
CA ARG A 225 10.90 -13.47 -0.73
C ARG A 225 11.79 -14.71 -0.76
N GLU A 226 11.76 -15.46 -1.85
CA GLU A 226 12.57 -16.67 -2.04
C GLU A 226 14.06 -16.38 -2.11
N ALA A 227 14.47 -15.34 -2.84
CA ALA A 227 15.85 -14.89 -2.91
C ALA A 227 16.42 -14.50 -1.53
N LEU A 228 15.58 -13.98 -0.63
CA LEU A 228 15.93 -13.63 0.74
C LEU A 228 15.79 -14.81 1.73
N GLY A 229 15.29 -15.97 1.29
CA GLY A 229 15.06 -17.13 2.16
C GLY A 229 13.97 -16.90 3.22
N LEU A 230 13.00 -16.02 2.93
CA LEU A 230 11.95 -15.63 3.86
C LEU A 230 10.72 -16.54 3.74
N ARG A 231 10.01 -16.71 4.86
CA ARG A 231 8.68 -17.32 4.87
C ARG A 231 7.59 -16.27 4.62
N PRO A 232 6.36 -16.65 4.20
CA PRO A 232 5.27 -15.70 3.99
C PRO A 232 4.96 -14.84 5.23
N ASP A 233 5.00 -15.40 6.44
CA ASP A 233 4.80 -14.71 7.72
C ASP A 233 5.90 -13.68 8.07
N GLN A 234 6.91 -13.52 7.22
CA GLN A 234 7.96 -12.52 7.35
C GLN A 234 7.86 -11.40 6.30
N VAL A 235 6.73 -11.36 5.56
CA VAL A 235 6.48 -10.40 4.47
C VAL A 235 5.24 -9.58 4.75
N VAL A 236 5.39 -8.26 4.63
CA VAL A 236 4.28 -7.30 4.57
C VAL A 236 4.09 -6.87 3.12
N ALA A 237 2.85 -6.83 2.63
CA ALA A 237 2.50 -6.26 1.33
C ALA A 237 1.43 -5.17 1.50
N LEU A 238 1.64 -4.02 0.88
CA LEU A 238 0.74 -2.85 0.94
C LEU A 238 0.20 -2.54 -0.47
N GLY A 239 -1.10 -2.28 -0.58
CA GLY A 239 -1.75 -1.89 -1.83
C GLY A 239 -3.17 -1.39 -1.62
N ASP A 240 -3.71 -0.62 -2.56
CA ASP A 240 -5.05 -0.03 -2.48
C ASP A 240 -6.03 -0.63 -3.52
N GLY A 241 -5.48 -1.22 -4.58
CA GLY A 241 -6.20 -1.58 -5.79
C GLY A 241 -6.47 -3.08 -5.94
N ALA A 242 -7.44 -3.41 -6.81
CA ALA A 242 -7.75 -4.82 -7.12
C ALA A 242 -6.58 -5.52 -7.85
N ASN A 243 -5.73 -4.74 -8.53
CA ASN A 243 -4.47 -5.18 -9.13
C ASN A 243 -3.43 -5.65 -8.08
N ASP A 244 -3.58 -5.28 -6.80
CA ASP A 244 -2.66 -5.72 -5.75
C ASP A 244 -3.10 -6.99 -5.05
N LEU A 245 -4.36 -7.42 -5.24
CA LEU A 245 -4.92 -8.57 -4.51
C LEU A 245 -4.06 -9.85 -4.59
N PRO A 246 -3.51 -10.24 -5.75
CA PRO A 246 -2.60 -11.39 -5.80
C PRO A 246 -1.32 -11.18 -4.97
N MET A 247 -0.75 -9.98 -4.98
CA MET A 247 0.44 -9.63 -4.19
C MET A 247 0.12 -9.62 -2.68
N LEU A 248 -1.00 -9.02 -2.29
CA LEU A 248 -1.47 -9.00 -0.91
C LEU A 248 -1.71 -10.41 -0.38
N ALA A 249 -2.29 -11.30 -1.19
CA ALA A 249 -2.55 -12.69 -0.84
C ALA A 249 -1.26 -13.53 -0.70
N ALA A 250 -0.16 -13.14 -1.35
CA ALA A 250 1.12 -13.84 -1.31
C ALA A 250 1.96 -13.52 -0.05
N ALA A 251 1.58 -12.47 0.70
CA ALA A 251 2.23 -12.04 1.93
C ALA A 251 1.51 -12.55 3.18
N GLY A 252 2.25 -12.77 4.27
CA GLY A 252 1.67 -13.10 5.57
C GLY A 252 0.91 -11.93 6.18
N PHE A 253 1.32 -10.70 5.85
CA PHE A 253 0.62 -9.47 6.21
C PHE A 253 0.26 -8.68 4.95
N GLY A 254 -0.77 -9.13 4.23
CA GLY A 254 -1.39 -8.37 3.15
C GLY A 254 -2.34 -7.30 3.69
N ILE A 255 -1.99 -6.03 3.52
CA ILE A 255 -2.68 -4.87 4.10
C ILE A 255 -3.25 -3.99 2.97
N ALA A 256 -4.57 -3.82 2.99
CA ALA A 256 -5.26 -2.87 2.13
C ALA A 256 -5.12 -1.45 2.70
N CYS A 257 -4.51 -0.53 1.97
CA CYS A 257 -4.25 0.85 2.41
C CYS A 257 -5.20 1.82 1.70
N HIS A 258 -6.05 2.53 2.44
CA HIS A 258 -7.06 3.46 1.91
C HIS A 258 -7.85 2.90 0.70
N ALA A 259 -8.07 1.58 0.75
CA ALA A 259 -8.42 0.80 -0.43
C ALA A 259 -9.92 0.82 -0.73
N LYS A 260 -10.26 0.46 -1.96
CA LYS A 260 -11.65 0.29 -2.38
C LYS A 260 -12.33 -0.85 -1.60
N PRO A 261 -13.66 -0.82 -1.38
CA PRO A 261 -14.37 -1.84 -0.58
C PRO A 261 -14.10 -3.29 -0.99
N LEU A 262 -13.98 -3.54 -2.31
CA LEU A 262 -13.67 -4.88 -2.84
C LEU A 262 -12.32 -5.41 -2.33
N VAL A 263 -11.31 -4.54 -2.25
CA VAL A 263 -9.95 -4.91 -1.85
C VAL A 263 -9.92 -5.18 -0.36
N LYS A 264 -10.57 -4.32 0.44
CA LYS A 264 -10.70 -4.50 1.90
C LYS A 264 -11.42 -5.77 2.30
N ALA A 265 -12.40 -6.19 1.51
CA ALA A 265 -13.13 -7.43 1.74
C ALA A 265 -12.28 -8.70 1.49
N GLN A 266 -11.20 -8.58 0.72
CA GLN A 266 -10.34 -9.71 0.33
C GLN A 266 -8.97 -9.70 1.02
N ALA A 267 -8.47 -8.53 1.43
CA ALA A 267 -7.23 -8.41 2.20
C ALA A 267 -7.40 -8.93 3.63
N ALA A 268 -6.32 -9.44 4.22
CA ALA A 268 -6.33 -9.93 5.60
C ALA A 268 -6.47 -8.79 6.63
N TYR A 269 -5.89 -7.64 6.30
CA TYR A 269 -5.80 -6.45 7.14
C TYR A 269 -6.12 -5.20 6.31
N ALA A 270 -6.48 -4.10 6.98
CA ALA A 270 -6.73 -2.82 6.34
C ALA A 270 -6.32 -1.63 7.23
N LEU A 271 -5.91 -0.54 6.59
CA LEU A 271 -5.67 0.77 7.18
C LEU A 271 -6.43 1.82 6.35
N ASP A 272 -7.52 2.35 6.89
CA ASP A 272 -8.39 3.34 6.28
C ASP A 272 -8.22 4.74 6.90
N HIS A 273 -7.86 4.80 8.18
CA HIS A 273 -7.91 6.02 8.99
C HIS A 273 -6.54 6.54 9.42
N THR A 274 -5.49 5.73 9.26
CA THR A 274 -4.12 6.02 9.66
C THR A 274 -3.17 5.98 8.47
N GLY A 275 -1.97 6.55 8.63
CA GLY A 275 -0.94 6.49 7.60
C GLY A 275 -0.29 5.12 7.48
N LEU A 276 0.68 4.97 6.56
CA LEU A 276 1.44 3.72 6.39
C LEU A 276 2.24 3.31 7.63
N ASP A 277 2.55 4.25 8.53
CA ASP A 277 3.15 3.95 9.82
C ASP A 277 2.23 3.14 10.73
N GLY A 278 0.92 3.09 10.47
CA GLY A 278 -0.03 2.19 11.15
C GLY A 278 0.35 0.71 11.05
N VAL A 279 1.12 0.32 10.04
CA VAL A 279 1.72 -1.02 9.94
C VAL A 279 2.59 -1.33 11.17
N LEU A 280 3.33 -0.36 11.69
CA LEU A 280 4.20 -0.56 12.86
C LEU A 280 3.39 -0.86 14.13
N GLY A 281 2.14 -0.39 14.20
CA GLY A 281 1.23 -0.70 15.31
C GLY A 281 0.88 -2.18 15.43
N TYR A 282 1.01 -2.95 14.33
CA TYR A 282 0.75 -4.40 14.33
C TYR A 282 1.82 -5.20 15.07
N PHE A 283 3.04 -4.65 15.18
CA PHE A 283 4.21 -5.36 15.64
C PHE A 283 4.70 -4.81 16.99
N ASP A 284 5.23 -5.69 17.85
CA ASP A 284 5.91 -5.27 19.09
C ASP A 284 7.38 -4.87 18.84
#